data_AF-A0A223NV26-F1
#
_entry.id   AF-A0A223NV26-F1
#
_cell.length_a   1.000
_cell.length_b   1.000
_cell.length_c   1.000
_cell.angle_alpha   90.00
_cell.angle_beta   90.00
_cell.angle_gamma   90.00
#
_symmetry.space_group_name_H-M   'P 1'
#
loop_
_entity.id
_entity.type
_entity.pdbx_description
1 polymer ?
#
loop_
_entity_poly.entity_id
_entity_poly.type
_entity_poly.pdbx_seq_one_letter_code
_entity_poly.pdbx_strand_id
1 'polypeptide(L)'
;MKQYNEYATVIYTDCEGKEIDTFVIYDTDPLTGLTHINHNNLRVSGESLKMHPGTAVEKYHLPINDAFSFEIFKKLKDKFDNTESPAIRRELKVEPVYNNQLAQAS
;
A
#
# COMPACT_ATOMS: atom_id res chain seq x y z
N MET A 1 -4.80 -20.66 7.63
CA MET A 1 -3.88 -19.52 7.40
C MET A 1 -4.07 -18.52 8.52
N LYS A 2 -2.99 -17.91 9.02
CA LYS A 2 -3.11 -16.79 9.95
C LYS A 2 -3.56 -15.56 9.17
N GLN A 3 -4.57 -14.88 9.68
CA GLN A 3 -5.07 -13.63 9.13
C GLN A 3 -4.68 -12.50 10.07
N TYR A 4 -4.33 -11.37 9.47
CA TYR A 4 -3.96 -10.16 10.16
C TYR A 4 -4.83 -9.03 9.66
N ASN A 5 -5.33 -8.24 10.60
CA ASN A 5 -6.07 -7.04 10.30
C ASN A 5 -5.10 -5.93 9.88
N GLU A 6 -5.60 -5.01 9.07
CA GLU A 6 -4.97 -3.75 8.76
C GLU A 6 -4.56 -3.05 10.07
N TYR A 7 -3.38 -2.44 10.04
CA TYR A 7 -2.76 -1.77 11.18
C TYR A 7 -2.34 -2.69 12.33
N ALA A 8 -2.44 -4.01 12.21
CA ALA A 8 -1.85 -4.92 13.19
C ALA A 8 -0.32 -4.78 13.17
N THR A 9 0.30 -4.65 14.34
CA THR A 9 1.77 -4.76 14.46
C THR A 9 2.17 -6.23 14.48
N VAL A 10 3.06 -6.57 13.58
CA VAL A 10 3.55 -7.93 13.35
C VAL A 10 5.06 -7.93 13.28
N ILE A 11 5.65 -9.07 13.63
CA ILE A 11 7.07 -9.34 13.44
C ILE A 11 7.19 -10.14 12.14
N TYR A 12 7.95 -9.59 11.20
CA TYR A 12 8.37 -10.27 9.99
C TYR A 12 9.77 -10.84 10.18
N THR A 13 9.97 -12.10 9.78
CA THR A 13 11.30 -12.72 9.74
C THR A 13 11.77 -12.80 8.30
N ASP A 14 12.90 -12.15 7.99
CA ASP A 14 13.48 -12.18 6.64
C ASP A 14 14.20 -13.51 6.32
N CYS A 15 14.72 -13.63 5.10
CA CYS A 15 15.46 -14.80 4.66
C CYS A 15 16.81 -15.00 5.38
N GLU A 16 17.32 -13.98 6.07
CA GLU A 16 18.54 -14.02 6.88
C GLU A 16 18.24 -14.37 8.34
N GLY A 17 16.96 -14.53 8.70
CA GLY A 17 16.51 -14.85 10.05
C GLY A 17 16.40 -13.63 10.97
N LYS A 18 16.48 -12.41 10.44
CA LYS A 18 16.32 -11.18 11.21
C LYS A 18 14.84 -10.91 11.46
N GLU A 19 14.50 -10.69 12.72
CA GLU A 19 13.17 -10.26 13.13
C GLU A 19 13.04 -8.73 13.01
N ILE A 20 11.97 -8.31 12.34
CA ILE A 20 11.72 -6.92 11.99
C ILE A 20 10.30 -6.57 12.44
N ASP A 21 10.20 -5.60 13.34
CA ASP A 21 8.91 -5.03 13.71
C ASP A 21 8.34 -4.23 12.55
N THR A 22 7.14 -4.58 12.13
CA THR A 22 6.43 -3.91 11.05
C THR A 22 4.94 -3.89 11.33
N PHE A 23 4.18 -3.28 10.43
CA PHE A 23 2.73 -3.25 10.52
C PHE A 23 2.11 -3.64 9.19
N VAL A 24 0.89 -4.15 9.30
CA VAL A 24 0.07 -4.57 8.18
C VAL A 24 -0.56 -3.33 7.53
N ILE A 25 -0.36 -3.20 6.21
CA ILE A 25 -0.91 -2.11 5.40
C ILE A 25 -2.35 -2.40 4.99
N TYR A 26 -2.65 -3.65 4.65
CA TYR A 26 -3.97 -4.11 4.24
C TYR A 26 -4.25 -5.47 4.87
N ASP A 27 -5.51 -5.73 5.17
CA ASP A 27 -5.97 -7.03 5.64
C ASP A 27 -5.38 -8.17 4.79
N THR A 28 -5.08 -9.29 5.44
CA THR A 28 -4.68 -10.50 4.72
C THR A 28 -5.73 -10.83 3.66
N ASP A 29 -5.30 -10.92 2.40
CA ASP A 29 -6.18 -11.23 1.29
C ASP A 29 -6.77 -12.64 1.48
N PRO A 30 -8.10 -12.80 1.57
CA PRO A 30 -8.73 -14.10 1.81
C PRO A 30 -8.55 -15.08 0.65
N LEU A 31 -8.26 -14.59 -0.57
CA LEU A 31 -8.06 -15.44 -1.75
C LEU A 31 -6.64 -15.98 -1.83
N THR A 32 -5.63 -15.14 -1.58
CA THR A 32 -4.21 -15.51 -1.73
C THR A 32 -3.53 -15.84 -0.42
N GLY A 33 -4.08 -15.42 0.72
CA GLY A 33 -3.47 -15.54 2.04
C GLY A 33 -2.22 -14.68 2.24
N LEU A 34 -1.97 -13.75 1.32
CA LEU A 34 -0.85 -12.82 1.39
C LEU A 34 -1.24 -11.60 2.23
N THR A 35 -0.31 -11.16 3.07
CA THR A 35 -0.44 -9.99 3.92
C THR A 35 0.54 -8.93 3.43
N HIS A 36 0.05 -7.71 3.26
CA HIS A 36 0.87 -6.59 2.81
C HIS A 36 1.46 -5.88 4.03
N ILE A 37 2.78 -5.82 4.14
CA ILE A 37 3.50 -5.21 5.26
C ILE A 37 4.28 -3.97 4.83
N ASN A 38 4.47 -3.03 5.76
CA ASN A 38 5.21 -1.78 5.50
C ASN A 38 6.70 -2.02 5.18
N HIS A 39 7.30 -3.06 5.76
CA HIS A 39 8.70 -3.36 5.53
C HIS A 39 8.97 -3.63 4.04
N ASN A 40 9.70 -2.71 3.39
CA ASN A 40 10.00 -2.73 1.96
C ASN A 40 8.76 -2.88 1.06
N ASN A 41 7.57 -2.50 1.55
CA ASN A 41 6.29 -2.63 0.85
C ASN A 41 6.01 -4.07 0.35
N LEU A 42 6.42 -5.08 1.13
CA LEU A 42 6.38 -6.50 0.73
C LEU A 42 4.99 -7.13 0.92
N ARG A 43 4.72 -8.14 0.10
CA ARG A 43 3.59 -9.07 0.27
C ARG A 43 4.13 -10.43 0.65
N VAL A 44 3.77 -10.89 1.84
CA VAL A 44 4.32 -12.12 2.42
C VAL A 44 3.22 -13.04 2.92
N SER A 45 3.50 -14.34 3.04
CA SER A 45 2.55 -15.28 3.62
C SER A 45 2.28 -14.92 5.08
N GLY A 46 1.02 -15.00 5.52
CA GLY A 46 0.68 -14.87 6.94
C GLY A 46 1.43 -15.84 7.86
N GLU A 47 1.99 -16.93 7.33
CA GLU A 47 2.81 -17.88 8.09
C GLU A 47 4.22 -17.35 8.43
N SER A 48 4.75 -16.45 7.60
CA SER A 48 6.04 -15.77 7.84
C SER A 48 5.92 -14.60 8.82
N LEU A 49 4.72 -14.36 9.33
CA LEU A 49 4.42 -13.30 10.28
C LEU A 49 4.12 -13.88 11.67
N LYS A 50 4.47 -13.13 12.70
CA LYS A 50 4.09 -13.39 14.08
C LYS A 50 3.41 -12.14 14.63
N MET A 51 2.34 -12.32 15.42
CA MET A 51 1.80 -11.19 16.18
C MET A 51 2.86 -10.73 17.19
N HIS A 52 3.06 -9.42 17.31
CA HIS A 52 3.99 -8.86 18.27
C HIS A 52 3.48 -9.12 19.71
N PRO A 53 4.30 -9.52 20.69
CA PRO A 53 3.81 -9.81 22.04
C PRO A 53 3.25 -8.56 22.76
N GLY A 54 3.67 -7.37 22.35
CA GLY A 54 3.15 -6.09 22.84
C GLY A 54 1.78 -5.68 22.28
N THR A 55 1.20 -6.40 21.32
CA THR A 55 -0.12 -6.07 20.72
C THR A 55 -1.31 -6.71 21.42
N ALA A 56 -1.21 -6.98 22.72
CA ALA A 56 -2.30 -7.56 23.52
C ALA A 56 -3.57 -6.68 23.63
N VAL A 57 -3.58 -5.45 23.07
CA VAL A 57 -4.74 -4.54 23.05
C VAL A 57 -5.13 -4.22 21.61
N GLU A 58 -6.12 -4.96 21.10
CA GLU A 58 -6.58 -5.04 19.69
C GLU A 58 -6.90 -3.70 18.97
N LYS A 59 -6.92 -2.57 19.67
CA LYS A 59 -7.55 -1.33 19.17
C LYS A 59 -6.59 -0.16 18.90
N TYR A 60 -5.35 -0.21 19.40
CA TYR A 60 -4.42 0.94 19.33
C TYR A 60 -2.96 0.51 19.16
N HIS A 61 -2.68 -0.33 18.17
CA HIS A 61 -1.31 -0.76 17.90
C HIS A 61 -0.56 0.30 17.10
N LEU A 62 0.38 0.98 17.73
CA LEU A 62 1.44 1.70 17.03
C LEU A 62 2.65 0.79 16.97
N PRO A 63 3.39 0.75 15.84
CA PRO A 63 4.69 0.11 15.82
C PRO A 63 5.54 0.74 16.92
N ILE A 64 5.97 -0.05 17.91
CA ILE A 64 6.69 0.45 19.09
C ILE A 64 7.97 1.20 18.67
N ASN A 65 8.59 0.75 17.58
CA ASN A 65 9.80 1.34 17.03
C ASN A 65 9.54 2.43 15.96
N ASP A 66 8.32 2.58 15.45
CA ASP A 66 8.02 3.54 14.38
C ASP A 66 6.55 4.00 14.36
N ALA A 67 6.14 4.64 15.44
CA ALA A 67 4.81 5.22 15.57
C ALA A 67 4.55 6.37 14.57
N PHE A 68 5.61 7.05 14.13
CA PHE A 68 5.51 8.22 13.25
C PHE A 68 5.19 7.83 11.81
N SER A 69 5.86 6.81 11.26
CA SER A 69 5.53 6.32 9.91
C SER A 69 4.11 5.79 9.81
N PHE A 70 3.59 5.20 10.88
CA PHE A 70 2.19 4.78 10.95
C PHE A 70 1.22 5.97 10.82
N GLU A 71 1.44 7.02 11.60
CA GLU A 71 0.57 8.21 11.56
C GLU A 71 0.64 8.92 10.20
N ILE A 72 1.82 8.96 9.58
CA ILE A 72 1.99 9.48 8.22
C ILE A 72 1.24 8.62 7.20
N PHE A 73 1.39 7.29 7.27
CA PHE A 73 0.72 6.39 6.33
C PHE A 73 -0.79 6.53 6.42
N LYS A 74 -1.35 6.58 7.63
CA LYS A 74 -2.78 6.82 7.84
C LYS A 74 -3.25 8.13 7.21
N LYS A 75 -2.55 9.24 7.45
CA LYS A 75 -2.87 10.56 6.85
C LYS A 75 -2.79 10.54 5.32
N LEU A 76 -1.82 9.82 4.76
CA LEU A 76 -1.69 9.68 3.31
C LEU A 76 -2.83 8.85 2.72
N LYS A 77 -3.14 7.69 3.32
CA LYS A 77 -4.26 6.84 2.90
C LYS A 77 -5.58 7.60 2.99
N ASP A 78 -5.88 8.23 4.12
CA ASP A 78 -7.08 9.06 4.31
C ASP A 78 -7.17 10.16 3.25
N LYS A 79 -6.04 10.79 2.87
CA LYS A 79 -6.03 11.81 1.81
C LYS A 79 -6.41 11.20 0.46
N PHE A 80 -5.81 10.09 0.06
CA PHE A 80 -6.01 9.50 -1.27
C PHE A 80 -7.33 8.72 -1.40
N ASP A 81 -7.81 8.07 -0.33
CA ASP A 81 -9.11 7.38 -0.31
C ASP A 81 -10.28 8.37 -0.35
N ASN A 82 -10.15 9.54 0.29
CA ASN A 82 -11.15 10.61 0.19
C ASN A 82 -11.08 11.42 -1.11
N THR A 83 -10.10 11.13 -1.97
CA THR A 83 -10.02 11.74 -3.29
C THR A 83 -10.73 10.82 -4.28
N GLU A 84 -12.08 10.83 -4.27
CA GLU A 84 -12.79 10.90 -5.56
C GLU A 84 -12.34 12.21 -6.22
N SER A 85 -11.12 12.24 -6.78
CA SER A 85 -10.70 13.36 -7.59
C SER A 85 -11.66 13.35 -8.76
N PRO A 86 -12.46 14.40 -9.00
CA PRO A 86 -13.09 14.53 -10.29
C PRO A 86 -11.92 14.53 -11.26
N ALA A 87 -11.73 13.43 -11.99
CA ALA A 87 -10.66 13.31 -12.96
C ALA A 87 -10.86 14.48 -13.91
N ILE A 88 -10.08 15.55 -13.74
CA ILE A 88 -10.09 16.67 -14.67
C ILE A 88 -9.45 16.07 -15.92
N ARG A 89 -10.28 15.45 -16.76
CA ARG A 89 -9.94 15.03 -18.11
C ARG A 89 -9.67 16.31 -18.88
N ARG A 90 -8.43 16.78 -18.82
CA ARG A 90 -7.95 17.81 -19.74
C ARG A 90 -7.83 17.11 -21.09
N GLU A 91 -8.89 17.17 -21.87
CA GLU A 91 -8.84 16.80 -23.28
C GLU A 91 -7.86 17.75 -23.96
N LEU A 92 -6.67 17.25 -24.32
CA LEU A 92 -5.75 17.95 -25.19
C LEU A 92 -6.41 18.05 -26.56
N LYS A 93 -6.93 19.24 -26.90
CA LYS A 93 -7.34 19.53 -28.27
C LYS A 93 -6.08 19.56 -29.13
N VAL A 94 -5.91 18.53 -29.96
CA VAL A 94 -4.86 18.49 -30.97
C VAL A 94 -5.21 19.52 -32.04
N GLU A 95 -4.39 20.56 -32.20
CA GLU A 95 -4.54 21.47 -33.33
C GLU A 95 -4.18 20.74 -34.63
N PRO A 96 -4.98 20.86 -35.70
CA PRO A 96 -4.73 20.15 -36.96
C PRO A 96 -3.60 20.86 -37.72
N VAL A 97 -2.35 20.48 -37.46
CA VAL A 97 -1.18 21.11 -38.14
C VAL A 97 -0.85 20.48 -39.50
N TYR A 98 -1.55 19.43 -39.96
CA TYR A 98 -1.24 18.82 -41.27
C TYR A 98 -2.48 18.60 -42.12
N ASN A 99 -2.80 19.57 -42.99
CA ASN A 99 -3.77 19.33 -44.06
C ASN A 99 -3.45 19.97 -45.42
N ASN A 100 -2.20 20.39 -45.68
CA ASN A 100 -1.89 21.08 -46.95
C ASN A 100 -0.71 20.52 -47.78
N GLN A 101 -0.11 19.37 -47.45
CA GLN A 101 1.03 18.84 -48.23
C GLN A 101 0.80 17.50 -48.94
N LEU A 102 -0.36 16.86 -48.80
CA LEU A 102 -0.67 15.60 -49.51
C LEU A 102 -1.51 15.79 -50.79
N ALA A 103 -1.87 17.02 -51.15
CA ALA A 103 -2.71 17.30 -52.33
C ALA A 103 -1.93 17.59 -53.64
N GLN A 104 -0.60 17.43 -53.67
CA GLN A 104 0.23 17.64 -54.87
C GLN A 104 1.02 16.41 -55.31
N ALA A 105 0.43 15.22 -55.13
CA ALA A 105 0.89 14.00 -55.80
C ALA A 105 -0.32 13.29 -56.40
N SER A 106 -0.87 13.84 -57.48
CA SER A 106 -1.83 13.20 -58.38
C SER A 106 -1.56 13.67 -59.79
#